data_AF-A0A7K7K3T5-F1
#
_entry.id   AF-A0A7K7K3T5-F1
#
_cell.length_a   1.000
_cell.length_b   1.000
_cell.length_c   1.000
_cell.angle_alpha   90.00
_cell.angle_beta   90.00
_cell.angle_gamma   90.00
#
_symmetry.space_group_name_H-M   'P 1'
#
loop_
_entity.id
_entity.type
_entity.pdbx_description
1 polymer ?
#
loop_
_entity_poly.entity_id
_entity_poly.type
_entity_poly.pdbx_seq_one_letter_code
_entity_poly.pdbx_strand_id
1 'polypeptide(L)'
;APNYDKSQWINEKEKLGLDFPNLPYFIDGPTKLTQSNAILRYIARKHNMCGETEEEILRVDMLENQIMDFRMSLVMVCYNPDFEKLKPGYLEQLPGKLKLFSNFLGDRKWFAGEKLTFVDFLMFDVLDQNRIFEPKCLEPFKNLKDFVERFGVSRGTPRSPLGRAAVVGAPLTLCVCPQALEKVAAYLKSSRFQKMPINNKMAKWGNKNL
;
A
#
# COMPACT_ATOMS: atom_id res chain seq x y z
N ALA A 1 2.17 32.68 -2.37
CA ALA A 1 1.95 31.27 -1.98
C ALA A 1 2.55 31.05 -0.60
N PRO A 2 2.01 30.18 0.28
CA PRO A 2 2.64 29.94 1.57
C PRO A 2 4.09 29.47 1.37
N ASN A 3 5.01 29.93 2.22
CA ASN A 3 6.41 29.54 2.11
C ASN A 3 6.49 28.04 2.43
N TYR A 4 6.73 27.21 1.41
CA TYR A 4 6.90 25.77 1.54
C TYR A 4 8.28 25.49 2.12
N ASP A 5 8.53 25.95 3.35
CA ASP A 5 9.82 25.82 4.00
C ASP A 5 10.14 24.34 4.21
N LYS A 6 11.31 23.93 3.70
CA LYS A 6 11.85 22.57 3.78
C LYS A 6 13.04 22.49 4.74
N SER A 7 13.36 23.58 5.43
CA SER A 7 14.51 23.70 6.33
C SER A 7 14.59 22.58 7.36
N GLN A 8 13.45 22.16 7.93
CA GLN A 8 13.38 21.06 8.90
C GLN A 8 14.02 19.77 8.40
N TRP A 9 13.83 19.42 7.12
CA TRP A 9 14.47 18.25 6.52
C TRP A 9 15.88 18.59 6.00
N ILE A 10 16.02 19.68 5.26
CA ILE A 10 17.29 20.05 4.61
C ILE A 10 18.42 20.22 5.64
N ASN A 11 18.13 20.78 6.81
CA ASN A 11 19.12 21.01 7.85
C ASN A 11 19.60 19.72 8.52
N GLU A 12 18.84 18.64 8.45
CA GLU A 12 19.14 17.35 9.11
C GLU A 12 19.57 16.27 8.12
N LYS A 13 19.23 16.39 6.83
CA LYS A 13 19.42 15.40 5.77
C LYS A 13 20.81 14.73 5.80
N GLU A 14 21.88 15.52 5.84
CA GLU A 14 23.26 15.03 5.77
C GLU A 14 23.81 14.55 7.13
N LYS A 15 23.10 14.81 8.23
CA LYS A 15 23.54 14.47 9.60
C LYS A 15 23.13 13.06 10.04
N LEU A 16 22.21 12.42 9.30
CA LEU A 16 21.65 11.12 9.67
C LEU A 16 22.59 9.94 9.33
N GLY A 17 23.64 10.18 8.55
CA GLY A 17 24.56 9.14 8.07
C GLY A 17 23.85 8.09 7.21
N LEU A 18 22.97 8.55 6.32
CA LEU A 18 22.32 7.73 5.28
C LEU A 18 23.23 7.71 4.05
N ASP A 19 23.43 6.56 3.39
CA ASP A 19 24.26 6.47 2.19
C ASP A 19 23.69 7.30 1.03
N PHE A 20 22.36 7.26 0.86
CA PHE A 20 21.62 8.07 -0.11
C PHE A 20 20.51 8.84 0.62
N PRO A 21 20.79 10.01 1.20
CA PRO A 21 19.82 10.72 2.05
C PRO A 21 18.54 11.10 1.29
N ASN A 22 17.41 10.54 1.72
CA ASN A 22 16.11 10.70 1.06
C ASN A 22 14.97 10.44 2.05
N LEU A 23 13.73 10.75 1.66
CA LEU A 23 12.51 10.39 2.36
C LEU A 23 11.69 9.40 1.51
N PRO A 24 11.12 8.33 2.10
CA PRO A 24 11.29 7.93 3.51
C PRO A 24 12.68 7.35 3.81
N TYR A 25 13.06 7.40 5.08
CA TYR A 25 14.20 6.66 5.64
C TYR A 25 13.75 5.76 6.80
N PHE A 26 14.54 4.74 7.11
CA PHE A 26 14.33 3.82 8.22
C PHE A 26 15.65 3.52 8.93
N ILE A 27 15.67 3.63 10.26
CA ILE A 27 16.84 3.37 11.10
C ILE A 27 16.47 2.28 12.11
N ASP A 28 17.22 1.19 12.09
CA ASP A 28 17.04 0.03 12.97
C ASP A 28 18.42 -0.43 13.47
N GLY A 29 18.80 0.09 14.64
CA GLY A 29 20.14 -0.05 15.20
C GLY A 29 21.21 0.48 14.22
N PRO A 30 22.19 -0.34 13.79
CA PRO A 30 23.20 0.07 12.81
C PRO A 30 22.68 0.12 11.37
N THR A 31 21.50 -0.47 11.09
CA THR A 31 20.94 -0.50 9.73
C THR A 31 20.27 0.83 9.43
N LYS A 32 20.66 1.48 8.33
CA LYS A 32 20.07 2.74 7.87
C LYS A 32 19.71 2.61 6.39
N LEU A 33 18.44 2.81 6.06
CA LEU A 33 17.92 2.58 4.71
C LEU A 33 17.13 3.80 4.22
N THR A 34 17.24 4.05 2.92
CA THR A 34 16.31 4.88 2.15
C THR A 34 15.70 4.03 1.03
N GLN A 35 14.81 4.62 0.21
CA GLN A 35 13.95 3.94 -0.77
C GLN A 35 12.83 3.13 -0.12
N SER A 36 11.58 3.53 -0.38
CA SER A 36 10.39 2.91 0.23
C SER A 36 10.35 1.40 0.03
N ASN A 37 10.66 0.91 -1.18
CA ASN A 37 10.63 -0.51 -1.51
C ASN A 37 11.74 -1.29 -0.82
N ALA A 38 12.95 -0.72 -0.69
CA ALA A 38 14.04 -1.34 0.05
C ALA A 38 13.72 -1.48 1.54
N ILE A 39 13.11 -0.44 2.13
CA ILE A 39 12.62 -0.44 3.52
C ILE A 39 11.54 -1.51 3.71
N LEU A 40 10.55 -1.58 2.82
CA LEU A 40 9.49 -2.60 2.89
C LEU A 40 10.06 -4.01 2.76
N ARG A 41 10.95 -4.26 1.79
CA ARG A 41 11.62 -5.56 1.62
C ARG A 41 12.46 -5.94 2.84
N TYR A 42 13.13 -4.99 3.49
CA TYR A 42 13.87 -5.24 4.73
C TYR A 42 12.96 -5.73 5.85
N ILE A 43 11.85 -5.04 6.09
CA ILE A 43 10.85 -5.41 7.10
C ILE A 43 10.24 -6.77 6.73
N ALA A 44 9.91 -6.98 5.45
CA ALA A 44 9.32 -8.22 4.97
C ALA A 44 10.22 -9.45 5.21
N ARG A 45 11.53 -9.33 4.95
CA ARG A 45 12.50 -10.40 5.22
C ARG A 45 12.57 -10.75 6.71
N LYS A 46 12.49 -9.77 7.61
CA LYS A 46 12.47 -10.01 9.07
C LYS A 46 11.24 -10.77 9.56
N HIS A 47 10.17 -10.79 8.77
CA HIS A 47 8.87 -11.35 9.15
C HIS A 47 8.37 -12.44 8.19
N ASN A 48 9.22 -12.96 7.29
CA ASN A 48 8.86 -13.97 6.29
C ASN A 48 7.65 -13.56 5.42
N MET A 49 7.65 -12.33 4.93
CA MET A 49 6.59 -11.75 4.09
C MET A 49 7.07 -11.47 2.65
N CYS A 50 8.08 -12.22 2.20
CA CYS A 50 8.51 -12.27 0.80
C CYS A 50 7.92 -13.52 0.13
N GLY A 51 8.07 -13.64 -1.20
CA GLY A 51 7.77 -14.90 -1.88
C GLY A 51 8.72 -16.01 -1.41
N GLU A 52 8.20 -17.23 -1.26
CA GLU A 52 8.95 -18.40 -0.79
C GLU A 52 9.34 -19.34 -1.94
N THR A 53 8.57 -19.33 -3.04
CA THR A 53 8.86 -20.08 -4.26
C THR A 53 9.28 -19.14 -5.38
N GLU A 54 9.98 -19.67 -6.40
CA GLU A 54 10.35 -18.88 -7.58
C GLU A 54 9.12 -18.21 -8.22
N GLU A 55 8.00 -18.92 -8.30
CA GLU A 55 6.76 -18.36 -8.84
C GLU A 55 6.22 -17.19 -8.00
N GLU A 56 6.26 -17.29 -6.67
CA GLU A 56 5.86 -16.20 -5.78
C GLU A 56 6.84 -15.02 -5.87
N ILE A 57 8.14 -15.28 -5.98
CA ILE A 57 9.18 -14.26 -6.13
C ILE A 57 8.97 -13.48 -7.44
N LEU A 58 8.76 -14.17 -8.56
CA LEU A 58 8.49 -13.53 -9.86
C LEU A 58 7.23 -12.66 -9.80
N ARG A 59 6.17 -13.13 -9.14
CA ARG A 59 4.95 -12.33 -8.95
C ARG A 59 5.21 -11.09 -8.09
N VAL A 60 5.92 -11.25 -6.97
CA VAL A 60 6.29 -10.16 -6.07
C VAL A 60 7.11 -9.09 -6.79
N ASP A 61 8.16 -9.50 -7.52
CA ASP A 61 9.07 -8.56 -8.18
C ASP A 61 8.40 -7.82 -9.32
N MET A 62 7.64 -8.52 -10.17
CA MET A 62 6.90 -7.89 -11.26
C MET A 62 5.82 -6.94 -10.72
N LEU A 63 5.07 -7.37 -9.71
CA LEU A 63 3.98 -6.57 -9.17
C LEU A 63 4.49 -5.34 -8.43
N GLU A 64 5.58 -5.44 -7.66
CA GLU A 64 6.18 -4.27 -6.99
C GLU A 64 6.47 -3.15 -8.00
N ASN A 65 7.13 -3.49 -9.11
CA ASN A 65 7.47 -2.52 -10.15
C ASN A 65 6.23 -1.98 -10.87
N GLN A 66 5.27 -2.85 -11.22
CA GLN A 66 4.03 -2.44 -11.87
C GLN A 66 3.17 -1.54 -10.97
N ILE A 67 3.16 -1.77 -9.65
CA ILE A 67 2.49 -0.90 -8.67
C ILE A 67 3.15 0.47 -8.63
N MET A 68 4.47 0.55 -8.72
CA MET A 68 5.17 1.83 -8.74
C MET A 68 4.83 2.64 -9.99
N ASP A 69 4.80 2.02 -11.17
CA ASP A 69 4.35 2.69 -12.41
C ASP A 69 2.91 3.18 -12.29
N PHE A 70 2.03 2.36 -11.71
CA PHE A 70 0.63 2.76 -11.50
C PHE A 70 0.50 3.94 -10.53
N ARG A 71 1.22 3.89 -9.39
CA ARG A 71 1.30 5.00 -8.41
C ARG A 71 1.80 6.27 -9.08
N MET A 72 2.91 6.18 -9.81
CA MET A 72 3.51 7.33 -10.48
C MET A 72 2.58 7.93 -11.53
N SER A 73 1.78 7.12 -12.21
CA SER A 73 0.80 7.64 -13.18
C SER A 73 -0.26 8.54 -12.54
N LEU A 74 -0.72 8.25 -11.32
CA LEU A 74 -1.63 9.13 -10.57
C LEU A 74 -0.89 10.36 -10.03
N VAL A 75 0.30 10.17 -9.45
CA VAL A 75 1.15 11.26 -8.92
C VAL A 75 1.41 12.31 -9.99
N MET A 76 1.79 11.89 -11.22
CA MET A 76 2.07 12.81 -12.32
C MET A 76 0.87 13.69 -12.66
N VAL A 77 -0.35 13.14 -12.61
CA VAL A 77 -1.59 13.91 -12.81
C VAL A 77 -1.82 14.85 -11.64
N CYS A 78 -1.73 14.36 -10.40
CA CYS A 78 -2.02 15.14 -9.20
C CYS A 78 -1.08 16.33 -8.96
N TYR A 79 0.16 16.29 -9.45
CA TYR A 79 1.11 17.41 -9.32
C TYR A 79 1.15 18.33 -10.55
N ASN A 80 0.50 17.96 -11.66
CA ASN A 80 0.51 18.76 -12.87
C ASN A 80 -0.32 20.05 -12.71
N PRO A 81 0.18 21.23 -13.12
CA PRO A 81 -0.59 22.47 -13.14
C PRO A 81 -1.93 22.39 -13.90
N ASP A 82 -2.00 21.58 -14.96
CA ASP A 82 -3.18 21.31 -15.79
C ASP A 82 -4.02 20.11 -15.29
N PHE A 83 -3.98 19.81 -13.98
CA PHE A 83 -4.70 18.68 -13.36
C PHE A 83 -6.13 18.47 -13.88
N GLU A 84 -6.95 19.54 -13.94
CA GLU A 84 -8.34 19.45 -14.37
C GLU A 84 -8.49 19.00 -15.83
N LYS A 85 -7.52 19.30 -16.70
CA LYS A 85 -7.52 18.85 -18.10
C LYS A 85 -7.05 17.41 -18.25
N LEU A 86 -6.13 16.96 -17.39
CA LEU A 86 -5.53 15.62 -17.45
C LEU A 86 -6.35 14.55 -16.74
N LYS A 87 -7.10 14.94 -15.70
CA LYS A 87 -7.92 14.02 -14.90
C LYS A 87 -8.87 13.16 -15.75
N PRO A 88 -9.62 13.69 -16.72
CA PRO A 88 -10.51 12.87 -17.55
C PRO A 88 -9.77 11.73 -18.27
N GLY A 89 -8.59 12.00 -18.85
CA GLY A 89 -7.78 10.99 -19.54
C GLY A 89 -7.25 9.91 -18.58
N TYR A 90 -6.90 10.28 -17.34
CA TYR A 90 -6.56 9.28 -16.32
C TYR A 90 -7.76 8.37 -15.99
N LEU A 91 -8.94 8.96 -15.80
CA LEU A 91 -10.16 8.22 -15.47
C LEU A 91 -10.61 7.28 -16.60
N GLU A 92 -10.40 7.68 -17.86
CA GLU A 92 -10.68 6.84 -19.03
C GLU A 92 -9.78 5.59 -19.06
N GLN A 93 -8.49 5.74 -18.72
CA GLN A 93 -7.53 4.62 -18.71
C GLN A 93 -7.61 3.73 -17.47
N LEU A 94 -8.14 4.27 -16.35
CA LEU A 94 -8.13 3.62 -15.05
C LEU A 94 -8.78 2.22 -15.05
N PRO A 95 -9.98 2.00 -15.64
CA PRO A 95 -10.58 0.67 -15.70
C PRO A 95 -9.70 -0.36 -16.43
N GLY A 96 -9.01 0.05 -17.49
CA GLY A 96 -8.10 -0.83 -18.23
C GLY A 96 -6.94 -1.30 -17.35
N LYS A 97 -6.32 -0.38 -16.60
CA LYS A 97 -5.23 -0.72 -15.66
C LYS A 97 -5.72 -1.61 -14.51
N LEU A 98 -6.88 -1.29 -13.92
CA LEU A 98 -7.47 -2.10 -12.85
C LEU A 98 -7.85 -3.50 -13.32
N LYS A 99 -8.31 -3.65 -14.57
CA LYS A 99 -8.58 -4.96 -15.18
C LYS A 99 -7.31 -5.83 -15.24
N LEU A 100 -6.15 -5.25 -15.55
CA LEU A 100 -4.89 -5.99 -15.56
C LEU A 100 -4.53 -6.51 -14.16
N PHE A 101 -4.66 -5.68 -13.11
CA PHE A 101 -4.45 -6.14 -11.73
C PHE A 101 -5.49 -7.16 -11.29
N SER A 102 -6.75 -7.00 -11.68
CA SER A 102 -7.83 -7.97 -11.41
C SER A 102 -7.52 -9.32 -12.05
N ASN A 103 -7.10 -9.35 -13.32
CA ASN A 103 -6.66 -10.57 -14.00
C ASN A 103 -5.42 -11.18 -13.33
N PHE A 104 -4.45 -10.34 -12.94
CA PHE A 104 -3.22 -10.78 -12.28
C PHE A 104 -3.46 -11.31 -10.87
N LEU A 105 -4.49 -10.85 -10.15
CA LEU A 105 -4.93 -11.46 -8.89
C LEU A 105 -5.69 -12.76 -9.14
N GLY A 106 -6.54 -12.82 -10.17
CA GLY A 106 -7.37 -13.98 -10.49
C GLY A 106 -8.18 -14.43 -9.28
N ASP A 107 -8.11 -15.73 -8.97
CA ASP A 107 -8.76 -16.38 -7.83
C ASP A 107 -7.88 -16.50 -6.58
N ARG A 108 -6.62 -16.00 -6.62
CA ARG A 108 -5.73 -16.07 -5.46
C ARG A 108 -6.26 -15.19 -4.32
N LYS A 109 -5.97 -15.63 -3.09
CA LYS A 109 -6.30 -14.87 -1.88
C LYS A 109 -5.49 -13.57 -1.76
N TRP A 110 -4.20 -13.65 -2.07
CA TRP A 110 -3.22 -12.55 -2.07
C TRP A 110 -2.47 -12.54 -3.39
N PHE A 111 -1.81 -11.43 -3.71
CA PHE A 111 -1.24 -11.24 -5.04
C PHE A 111 -0.11 -12.23 -5.39
N ALA A 112 0.69 -12.63 -4.40
CA ALA A 112 1.74 -13.63 -4.60
C ALA A 112 1.17 -15.07 -4.62
N GLY A 113 0.10 -15.34 -3.86
CA GLY A 113 -0.45 -16.68 -3.66
C GLY A 113 -1.39 -16.76 -2.45
N GLU A 114 -1.19 -17.77 -1.61
CA GLU A 114 -2.03 -18.02 -0.41
C GLU A 114 -1.60 -17.24 0.83
N LYS A 115 -0.33 -16.79 0.86
CA LYS A 115 0.25 -16.05 1.98
C LYS A 115 0.30 -14.56 1.68
N LEU A 116 0.08 -13.77 2.74
CA LEU A 116 0.21 -12.32 2.69
C LEU A 116 1.70 -11.97 2.54
N THR A 117 2.02 -11.11 1.59
CA THR A 117 3.38 -10.60 1.35
C THR A 117 3.40 -9.08 1.39
N PHE A 118 4.58 -8.46 1.36
CA PHE A 118 4.69 -7.00 1.42
C PHE A 118 4.05 -6.29 0.20
N VAL A 119 3.94 -6.96 -0.96
CA VAL A 119 3.32 -6.35 -2.15
C VAL A 119 1.81 -6.17 -1.99
N ASP A 120 1.15 -6.94 -1.12
CA ASP A 120 -0.26 -6.73 -0.79
C ASP A 120 -0.48 -5.40 -0.04
N PHE A 121 0.50 -4.96 0.78
CA PHE A 121 0.44 -3.63 1.44
C PHE A 121 0.58 -2.52 0.41
N LEU A 122 1.49 -2.67 -0.55
CA LEU A 122 1.66 -1.73 -1.66
C LEU A 122 0.40 -1.64 -2.51
N MET A 123 -0.20 -2.79 -2.84
CA MET A 123 -1.39 -2.84 -3.66
C MET A 123 -2.60 -2.24 -2.94
N PHE A 124 -2.78 -2.55 -1.64
CA PHE A 124 -3.84 -1.95 -0.83
C PHE A 124 -3.75 -0.42 -0.82
N ASP A 125 -2.56 0.14 -0.63
CA ASP A 125 -2.35 1.60 -0.62
C ASP A 125 -2.75 2.23 -1.97
N VAL A 126 -2.26 1.70 -3.10
CA VAL A 126 -2.58 2.29 -4.41
C VAL A 126 -4.04 2.10 -4.81
N LEU A 127 -4.71 1.01 -4.39
CA LEU A 127 -6.15 0.83 -4.59
C LEU A 127 -6.96 1.77 -3.71
N ASP A 128 -6.59 1.97 -2.44
CA ASP A 128 -7.30 2.91 -1.57
C ASP A 128 -7.16 4.36 -2.09
N GLN A 129 -5.96 4.76 -2.53
CA GLN A 129 -5.76 6.07 -3.15
C GLN A 129 -6.62 6.27 -4.39
N ASN A 130 -6.69 5.28 -5.29
CA ASN A 130 -7.55 5.35 -6.47
C ASN A 130 -9.05 5.35 -6.12
N ARG A 131 -9.45 4.65 -5.06
CA ARG A 131 -10.83 4.72 -4.53
C ARG A 131 -11.14 6.06 -3.88
N ILE A 132 -10.17 6.73 -3.26
CA ILE A 132 -10.36 8.10 -2.77
C ILE A 132 -10.46 9.08 -3.95
N PHE A 133 -9.71 8.83 -5.03
CA PHE A 133 -9.72 9.64 -6.25
C PHE A 133 -11.00 9.49 -7.08
N GLU A 134 -11.45 8.24 -7.27
CA GLU A 134 -12.66 7.84 -7.98
C GLU A 134 -13.38 6.72 -7.19
N PRO A 135 -14.37 7.07 -6.34
CA PRO A 135 -15.01 6.16 -5.39
C PRO A 135 -15.56 4.86 -5.97
N LYS A 136 -15.98 4.86 -7.24
CA LYS A 136 -16.61 3.70 -7.89
C LYS A 136 -15.65 2.90 -8.77
N CYS A 137 -14.36 3.25 -8.83
CA CYS A 137 -13.42 2.61 -9.77
C CYS A 137 -13.27 1.10 -9.58
N LEU A 138 -13.52 0.56 -8.38
CA LEU A 138 -13.42 -0.87 -8.09
C LEU A 138 -14.73 -1.64 -8.28
N GLU A 139 -15.88 -0.98 -8.47
CA GLU A 139 -17.18 -1.65 -8.62
C GLU A 139 -17.22 -2.74 -9.71
N PRO A 140 -16.54 -2.57 -10.86
CA PRO A 140 -16.49 -3.62 -11.88
C PRO A 140 -15.62 -4.84 -11.52
N PHE A 141 -14.79 -4.76 -10.47
CA PHE A 141 -13.74 -5.75 -10.17
C PHE A 141 -13.96 -6.38 -8.79
N LYS A 142 -14.86 -7.36 -8.72
CA LYS A 142 -15.24 -8.02 -7.45
C LYS A 142 -14.02 -8.52 -6.66
N ASN A 143 -13.07 -9.18 -7.32
CA ASN A 143 -11.88 -9.73 -6.63
C ASN A 143 -10.97 -8.64 -6.02
N LEU A 144 -10.84 -7.48 -6.67
CA LEU A 144 -10.12 -6.33 -6.10
C LEU A 144 -10.87 -5.70 -4.93
N LYS A 145 -12.20 -5.61 -5.00
CA LYS A 145 -13.02 -5.18 -3.84
C LYS A 145 -12.86 -6.12 -2.67
N ASP A 146 -13.01 -7.42 -2.92
CA ASP A 146 -12.84 -8.47 -1.90
C ASP A 146 -11.43 -8.41 -1.29
N PHE A 147 -10.39 -8.17 -2.09
CA PHE A 147 -9.02 -7.97 -1.61
C PHE A 147 -8.91 -6.76 -0.66
N VAL A 148 -9.43 -5.60 -1.04
CA VAL A 148 -9.39 -4.39 -0.20
C VAL A 148 -10.18 -4.57 1.09
N GLU A 149 -11.33 -5.23 1.03
CA GLU A 149 -12.14 -5.56 2.21
C GLU A 149 -11.43 -6.56 3.13
N ARG A 150 -10.79 -7.58 2.56
CA ARG A 150 -10.00 -8.59 3.28
C ARG A 150 -8.76 -8.00 3.93
N PHE A 151 -8.10 -7.05 3.29
CA PHE A 151 -6.92 -6.38 3.85
C PHE A 151 -7.33 -5.38 4.94
N GLY A 152 -8.40 -4.61 4.69
CA GLY A 152 -8.90 -3.58 5.60
C GLY A 152 -9.80 -4.05 6.73
N VAL A 153 -10.10 -5.36 6.81
CA VAL A 153 -11.07 -6.06 7.68
C VAL A 153 -11.99 -5.11 8.50
N SER A 154 -12.94 -4.56 7.75
CA SER A 154 -14.31 -4.17 8.13
C SER A 154 -14.51 -2.95 9.04
N ARG A 155 -15.01 -1.86 8.41
CA ARG A 155 -15.98 -0.95 9.01
C ARG A 155 -17.24 -1.75 9.40
N GLY A 156 -17.31 -2.24 10.65
CA GLY A 156 -18.59 -2.44 11.34
C GLY A 156 -19.41 -3.71 11.11
N THR A 157 -18.84 -4.89 10.81
CA THR A 157 -19.60 -6.15 11.00
C THR A 157 -19.33 -6.75 12.39
N PRO A 158 -20.36 -7.01 13.22
CA PRO A 158 -20.19 -7.80 14.45
C PRO A 158 -19.70 -9.20 14.08
N ARG A 159 -18.63 -9.68 14.72
CA ARG A 159 -18.28 -11.10 14.66
C ARG A 159 -19.45 -11.89 15.25
N SER A 160 -19.94 -12.91 14.54
CA SER A 160 -20.81 -13.92 15.14
C SER A 160 -20.03 -14.65 16.27
N PRO A 161 -20.68 -15.11 17.35
CA PRO A 161 -20.01 -15.71 18.49
C PRO A 161 -19.57 -17.18 18.27
N LEU A 162 -19.40 -17.62 17.03
CA LEU A 162 -19.01 -18.99 16.72
C LEU A 162 -17.59 -19.02 16.13
N GLY A 163 -16.62 -19.46 16.94
CA GLY A 163 -15.31 -19.83 16.41
C GLY A 163 -14.11 -19.72 17.33
N ARG A 164 -14.22 -19.95 18.65
CA ARG A 164 -13.07 -20.49 19.39
C ARG A 164 -12.92 -21.97 19.02
N ALA A 165 -12.42 -22.24 17.83
CA ALA A 165 -11.81 -23.51 17.51
C ALA A 165 -10.33 -23.22 17.29
N ALA A 166 -9.56 -23.31 18.37
CA ALA A 166 -8.12 -23.48 18.26
C ALA A 166 -7.92 -24.80 17.52
N VAL A 167 -7.57 -24.73 16.24
CA VAL A 167 -7.06 -25.90 15.51
C VAL A 167 -5.68 -26.19 16.09
N VAL A 168 -5.65 -27.07 17.08
CA VAL A 168 -4.41 -27.64 17.61
C VAL A 168 -3.77 -28.42 16.47
N GLY A 169 -2.69 -27.89 15.89
CA GLY A 169 -1.92 -28.55 14.82
C GLY A 169 -1.68 -27.76 13.54
N ALA A 170 -2.15 -26.52 13.40
CA ALA A 170 -1.77 -25.69 12.25
C ALA A 170 -0.29 -25.25 12.36
N PRO A 171 0.52 -25.28 11.27
CA PRO A 171 1.87 -24.74 11.28
C PRO A 171 1.85 -23.28 11.76
N LEU A 172 2.82 -22.88 12.59
CA LEU A 172 2.98 -21.51 13.10
C LEU A 172 2.82 -20.44 12.02
N THR A 173 3.14 -20.76 10.76
CA THR A 173 2.98 -19.91 9.56
C THR A 173 1.53 -19.47 9.28
N LEU A 174 0.52 -20.31 9.60
CA LEU A 174 -0.90 -19.99 9.40
C LEU A 174 -1.45 -19.06 10.49
N CYS A 175 -0.88 -19.08 11.70
CA CYS A 175 -1.29 -18.19 12.80
C CYS A 175 -0.83 -16.74 12.63
N VAL A 176 0.18 -16.47 11.78
CA VAL A 176 0.70 -15.11 11.56
C VAL A 176 -0.30 -14.25 10.76
N CYS A 177 -1.00 -14.84 9.79
CA CYS A 177 -1.86 -14.08 8.86
C CYS A 177 -3.09 -13.42 9.52
N PRO A 178 -3.86 -14.08 10.40
CA PRO A 178 -5.00 -13.44 11.08
C PRO A 178 -4.57 -12.33 12.04
N GLN A 179 -3.47 -12.54 12.79
CA GLN A 179 -2.97 -11.56 13.75
C GLN A 179 -2.44 -10.30 13.06
N ALA A 180 -1.81 -10.44 11.89
CA ALA A 180 -1.35 -9.30 11.10
C ALA A 180 -2.53 -8.42 10.65
N LEU A 181 -3.61 -9.02 10.13
CA LEU A 181 -4.79 -8.27 9.68
C LEU A 181 -5.56 -7.63 10.86
N GLU A 182 -5.61 -8.27 12.02
CA GLU A 182 -6.19 -7.67 13.23
C GLU A 182 -5.41 -6.43 13.68
N LYS A 183 -4.07 -6.48 13.62
CA LYS A 183 -3.21 -5.31 13.89
C LYS A 183 -3.41 -4.19 12.87
N VAL A 184 -3.57 -4.53 11.58
CA VAL A 184 -3.91 -3.54 10.53
C VAL A 184 -5.26 -2.89 10.83
N ALA A 185 -6.31 -3.68 11.10
CA ALA A 185 -7.63 -3.15 11.42
C ALA A 185 -7.64 -2.27 12.67
N ALA A 186 -6.87 -2.63 13.70
CA ALA A 186 -6.70 -1.81 14.90
C ALA A 186 -5.93 -0.52 14.60
N TYR A 187 -4.87 -0.58 13.78
CA TYR A 187 -4.12 0.59 13.34
C TYR A 187 -4.99 1.58 12.56
N LEU A 188 -5.77 1.10 11.59
CA LEU A 188 -6.67 1.92 10.77
C LEU A 188 -7.75 2.66 11.58
N LYS A 189 -8.05 2.22 12.81
CA LYS A 189 -8.97 2.87 13.75
C LYS A 189 -8.28 3.75 14.79
N SER A 190 -6.95 3.73 14.83
CA SER A 190 -6.16 4.46 15.84
C SER A 190 -5.89 5.90 15.40
N SER A 191 -5.59 6.78 16.37
CA SER A 191 -5.16 8.16 16.12
C SER A 191 -3.85 8.29 15.35
N ARG A 192 -3.08 7.20 15.22
CA ARG A 192 -1.84 7.15 14.44
C ARG A 192 -2.10 7.02 12.94
N PHE A 193 -3.27 6.53 12.54
CA PHE A 193 -3.57 6.34 11.12
C PHE A 193 -3.90 7.68 10.46
N GLN A 194 -3.15 7.99 9.40
CA GLN A 194 -3.33 9.18 8.59
C GLN A 194 -3.85 8.78 7.22
N LYS A 195 -5.14 9.04 6.97
CA LYS A 195 -5.77 8.76 5.67
C LYS A 195 -5.50 9.88 4.65
N MET A 196 -5.40 11.11 5.12
CA MET A 196 -5.12 12.31 4.33
C MET A 196 -4.13 13.19 5.10
N PRO A 197 -3.37 14.06 4.41
CA PRO A 197 -3.31 14.18 2.96
C PRO A 197 -2.53 13.03 2.29
N ILE A 198 -2.91 12.64 1.08
CA ILE A 198 -2.17 11.64 0.27
C ILE A 198 -0.88 12.25 -0.30
N ASN A 199 -0.99 13.49 -0.79
CA ASN A 199 0.10 14.21 -1.44
C ASN A 199 0.53 15.41 -0.58
N ASN A 200 1.73 15.92 -0.82
CA ASN A 200 2.18 17.12 -0.13
C ASN A 200 1.42 18.37 -0.59
N LYS A 201 1.64 19.50 0.12
CA LYS A 201 0.92 20.76 -0.07
C LYS A 201 0.99 21.34 -1.49
N MET A 202 1.98 20.95 -2.31
CA MET A 202 2.16 21.44 -3.68
C MET A 202 1.25 20.75 -4.70
N ALA A 203 0.72 19.57 -4.40
CA ALA A 203 -0.16 18.86 -5.33
C ALA A 203 -1.49 19.61 -5.53
N LYS A 204 -2.08 19.44 -6.70
CA LYS A 204 -3.42 19.94 -7.06
C LYS A 204 -4.54 19.10 -6.45
N TRP A 205 -4.26 17.84 -6.13
CA TRP A 205 -5.22 16.93 -5.50
C TRP A 205 -4.58 16.12 -4.38
N GLY A 206 -5.37 15.83 -3.35
CA GLY A 206 -4.95 15.00 -2.21
C GLY A 206 -4.05 15.71 -1.20
N ASN A 207 -3.95 17.04 -1.26
CA ASN A 207 -3.02 17.85 -0.45
C ASN A 207 -3.62 18.42 0.85
N LYS A 208 -4.87 18.11 1.16
CA LYS A 208 -5.61 18.59 2.34
C LYS A 208 -6.17 17.40 3.14
N ASN A 209 -6.37 17.62 4.44
CA ASN A 209 -7.15 16.71 5.28
C ASN A 209 -8.62 16.68 4.83
N LEU A 210 -9.33 15.60 5.18
CA LEU A 210 -10.80 15.56 5.11
C LEU A 210 -11.42 16.51 6.13
#